data_AF-A0A1F0PRS3-F1
#
_entry.id   AF-A0A1F0PRS3-F1
#
_cell.length_a   1.000
_cell.length_b   1.000
_cell.length_c   1.000
_cell.angle_alpha   90.00
_cell.angle_beta   90.00
_cell.angle_gamma   90.00
#
_symmetry.space_group_name_H-M   'P 1'
#
loop_
_entity.id
_entity.type
_entity.pdbx_description
1 polymer ?
#
loop_
_entity_poly.entity_id
_entity_poly.type
_entity_poly.pdbx_seq_one_letter_code
_entity_poly.pdbx_strand_id
1 'polypeptide(L)'
;MFGCQYEEGEVRQEKIEKLKSEVNFKLKLEKAHDKSTYKSLLGLVDAKINELNANKSSLNINPNFESDLEKLNKVKYDINSLTSKLNILNIRKEMIIEAQEAAINLKSEIDLEQLALIYKQAKALIPTLQKTFNDLVTYHNQMVENKIIFITSELPTLEADIKDLRRRLKELLEKEDSLTKKVVKSDTYDDLETIINELNEKFQQKGEYENIISQIEMVENSISEIQADLRRIDENQFSESFKDGVQKKIDKFNLFFSSISKRLYNEEYAIKVEQIPYKKTNSYIYKFSSFNANLSSGKKMGEISCFDIAYTMFADDMNIPCVHFLLNDKKELMSDNQLIDIAKVVEEENIQFVASILKDKLPEQLQDNSLFIIELSQESKLFKIEN
;
A
#
# COMPACT_ATOMS: atom_id res chain seq x y z
N MET A 1 -13.25 -9.63 10.24
CA MET A 1 -13.42 -10.91 10.99
C MET A 1 -14.12 -10.58 12.31
N PHE A 2 -15.13 -11.36 12.71
CA PHE A 2 -16.02 -11.11 13.87
C PHE A 2 -16.92 -9.86 13.79
N GLY A 3 -17.14 -9.30 12.59
CA GLY A 3 -18.03 -8.14 12.42
C GLY A 3 -17.51 -6.85 13.07
N CYS A 4 -16.22 -6.73 13.37
CA CYS A 4 -15.61 -5.45 13.74
C CYS A 4 -15.56 -4.56 12.49
N GLN A 5 -16.53 -3.63 12.38
CA GLN A 5 -16.53 -2.62 11.32
C GLN A 5 -15.45 -1.59 11.62
N TYR A 6 -14.69 -1.23 10.58
CA TYR A 6 -13.66 -0.21 10.66
C TYR A 6 -13.90 0.78 9.51
N GLU A 7 -14.52 1.90 9.84
CA GLU A 7 -14.93 2.93 8.86
C GLU A 7 -13.73 3.68 8.28
N GLU A 8 -12.59 3.72 9.00
CA GLU A 8 -11.37 4.41 8.57
C GLU A 8 -10.39 3.50 7.81
N GLY A 9 -10.81 2.28 7.44
CA GLY A 9 -10.00 1.29 6.69
C GLY A 9 -9.39 1.83 5.41
N GLU A 10 -10.25 2.42 4.59
CA GLU A 10 -9.87 2.98 3.30
C GLU A 10 -8.95 4.20 3.48
N VAL A 11 -9.31 5.11 4.39
CA VAL A 11 -8.51 6.32 4.71
C VAL A 11 -7.12 5.94 5.22
N ARG A 12 -7.02 4.92 6.07
CA ARG A 12 -5.74 4.41 6.56
C ARG A 12 -4.88 3.86 5.43
N GLN A 13 -5.49 3.08 4.54
CA GLN A 13 -4.79 2.51 3.39
C GLN A 13 -4.29 3.61 2.44
N GLU A 14 -5.11 4.62 2.16
CA GLU A 14 -4.76 5.79 1.36
C GLU A 14 -3.54 6.53 1.94
N LYS A 15 -3.54 6.80 3.25
CA LYS A 15 -2.40 7.44 3.93
C LYS A 15 -1.14 6.58 3.89
N ILE A 16 -1.25 5.24 3.98
CA ILE A 16 -0.10 4.34 3.83
C ILE A 16 0.48 4.40 2.41
N GLU A 17 -0.37 4.44 1.39
CA GLU A 17 0.08 4.57 0.00
C GLU A 17 0.77 5.93 -0.23
N LYS A 18 0.19 7.02 0.29
CA LYS A 18 0.80 8.35 0.25
C LYS A 18 2.15 8.39 0.96
N LEU A 19 2.26 7.79 2.15
CA LEU A 19 3.51 7.69 2.90
C LEU A 19 4.60 6.98 2.10
N LYS A 20 4.27 5.86 1.45
CA LYS A 20 5.21 5.13 0.60
C LYS A 20 5.69 5.99 -0.57
N SER A 21 4.79 6.74 -1.20
CA SER A 21 5.12 7.67 -2.28
C SER A 21 6.12 8.74 -1.81
N GLU A 22 5.86 9.39 -0.67
CA GLU A 22 6.75 10.41 -0.11
C GLU A 22 8.13 9.85 0.29
N VAL A 23 8.17 8.67 0.89
CA VAL A 23 9.44 8.00 1.23
C VAL A 23 10.25 7.68 -0.02
N ASN A 24 9.60 7.15 -1.07
CA ASN A 24 10.27 6.89 -2.34
C ASN A 24 10.77 8.18 -3.00
N PHE A 25 10.01 9.26 -2.90
CA PHE A 25 10.41 10.57 -3.43
C PHE A 25 11.64 11.11 -2.69
N LYS A 26 11.66 11.01 -1.35
CA LYS A 26 12.85 11.32 -0.54
C LYS A 26 14.07 10.52 -0.99
N LEU A 27 13.92 9.21 -1.20
CA LEU A 27 15.00 8.35 -1.67
C LEU A 27 15.52 8.76 -3.06
N LYS A 28 14.65 9.22 -3.98
CA LYS A 28 15.08 9.74 -5.28
C LYS A 28 15.86 11.07 -5.12
N LEU A 29 15.45 11.95 -4.20
CA LEU A 29 16.18 13.20 -3.90
C LEU A 29 17.55 12.95 -3.26
N GLU A 30 17.65 11.94 -2.38
CA GLU A 30 18.88 11.59 -1.67
C GLU A 30 19.77 10.60 -2.45
N LYS A 31 19.49 10.34 -3.73
CA LYS A 31 20.18 9.34 -4.54
C LYS A 31 21.69 9.60 -4.66
N ALA A 32 22.10 10.87 -4.75
CA ALA A 32 23.51 11.23 -4.83
C ALA A 32 24.14 11.38 -3.44
N HIS A 33 23.47 12.12 -2.56
CA HIS A 33 23.94 12.42 -1.21
C HIS A 33 22.75 12.55 -0.25
N ASP A 34 22.98 12.26 1.03
CA ASP A 34 21.98 12.56 2.06
C ASP A 34 21.93 14.07 2.39
N LYS A 35 20.86 14.48 3.09
CA LYS A 35 20.68 15.88 3.53
C LYS A 35 21.88 16.44 4.29
N SER A 36 22.53 15.64 5.14
CA SER A 36 23.66 16.09 5.98
C SER A 36 24.91 16.39 5.15
N THR A 37 25.11 15.57 4.12
CA THR A 37 26.18 15.70 3.14
C THR A 37 25.95 16.94 2.28
N TYR A 38 24.73 17.17 1.78
CA TYR A 38 24.39 18.41 1.07
C TYR A 38 24.62 19.66 1.93
N LYS A 39 24.27 19.64 3.21
CA LYS A 39 24.56 20.75 4.14
C LYS A 39 26.06 21.01 4.30
N SER A 40 26.85 19.94 4.35
CA SER A 40 28.31 20.03 4.46
C SER A 40 28.94 20.58 3.18
N LEU A 41 28.48 20.10 2.02
CA LEU A 41 28.89 20.59 0.70
C LEU A 41 28.53 22.07 0.51
N LEU A 42 27.33 22.46 0.92
CA LEU A 42 26.90 23.86 0.92
C LEU A 42 27.85 24.74 1.76
N GLY A 43 28.23 24.28 2.95
CA GLY A 43 29.20 24.98 3.80
C GLY A 43 30.57 25.18 3.15
N LEU A 44 31.07 24.18 2.39
CA LEU A 44 32.32 24.31 1.63
C LEU A 44 32.19 25.31 0.47
N VAL A 45 31.06 25.28 -0.23
CA VAL A 45 30.77 26.23 -1.32
C VAL A 45 30.71 27.65 -0.77
N ASP A 46 30.01 27.88 0.34
CA ASP A 46 29.92 29.19 0.99
C ASP A 46 31.30 29.71 1.43
N ALA A 47 32.14 28.85 2.00
CA ALA A 47 33.51 29.21 2.36
C ALA A 47 34.32 29.66 1.12
N LYS A 48 34.20 28.93 0.01
CA LYS A 48 34.91 29.28 -1.23
C LYS A 48 34.39 30.57 -1.87
N ILE A 49 33.08 30.80 -1.84
CA ILE A 49 32.48 32.07 -2.29
C ILE A 49 33.05 33.25 -1.49
N ASN A 50 33.16 33.11 -0.17
CA ASN A 50 33.71 34.16 0.69
C ASN A 50 35.19 34.45 0.38
N GLU A 51 35.99 33.40 0.17
CA GLU A 51 37.39 33.53 -0.25
C GLU A 51 37.53 34.27 -1.60
N LEU A 52 36.76 33.86 -2.60
CA LEU A 52 36.78 34.47 -3.94
C LEU A 52 36.30 35.93 -3.92
N ASN A 53 35.28 36.26 -3.12
CA ASN A 53 34.82 37.63 -2.95
C ASN A 53 35.87 38.51 -2.25
N ALA A 54 36.60 37.98 -1.27
CA ALA A 54 37.70 38.69 -0.62
C ALA A 54 38.84 38.97 -1.62
N ASN A 55 39.20 37.97 -2.43
CA ASN A 55 40.21 38.11 -3.49
C ASN A 55 39.77 39.11 -4.58
N LYS A 56 38.48 39.10 -4.94
CA LYS A 56 37.91 40.07 -5.88
C LYS A 56 38.01 41.51 -5.34
N SER A 57 37.68 41.71 -4.07
CA SER A 57 37.65 43.05 -3.44
C SER A 57 39.02 43.72 -3.37
N SER A 58 40.12 42.96 -3.43
CA SER A 58 41.47 43.52 -3.43
C SER A 58 41.91 44.09 -4.79
N LEU A 59 41.14 43.86 -5.86
CA LEU A 59 41.51 44.21 -7.25
C LEU A 59 41.05 45.61 -7.72
N ASN A 60 40.51 46.47 -6.84
CA ASN A 60 40.14 47.87 -7.11
C ASN A 60 39.33 48.07 -8.42
N ILE A 61 38.10 47.57 -8.42
CA ILE A 61 37.23 47.48 -9.61
C ILE A 61 36.37 48.74 -9.78
N ASN A 62 35.98 49.06 -11.03
CA ASN A 62 35.03 50.13 -11.34
C ASN A 62 33.63 49.86 -10.72
N PRO A 63 33.02 50.81 -9.99
CA PRO A 63 31.71 50.62 -9.35
C PRO A 63 30.56 50.23 -10.30
N ASN A 64 30.58 50.72 -11.54
CA ASN A 64 29.54 50.37 -12.52
C ASN A 64 29.67 48.91 -12.99
N PHE A 65 30.90 48.44 -13.16
CA PHE A 65 31.17 47.05 -13.52
C PHE A 65 30.81 46.11 -12.35
N GLU A 66 31.14 46.50 -11.12
CA GLU A 66 30.76 45.76 -9.91
C GLU A 66 29.24 45.57 -9.80
N SER A 67 28.46 46.62 -10.03
CA SER A 67 26.99 46.56 -10.01
C SER A 67 26.41 45.64 -11.08
N ASP A 68 26.94 45.67 -12.29
CA ASP A 68 26.45 44.82 -13.38
C ASP A 68 26.84 43.35 -13.17
N LEU A 69 27.99 43.10 -12.54
CA LEU A 69 28.41 41.78 -12.13
C LEU A 69 27.54 41.20 -11.01
N GLU A 70 27.20 41.98 -9.99
CA GLU A 70 26.28 41.54 -8.93
C GLU A 70 24.90 41.17 -9.49
N LYS A 71 24.39 41.97 -10.44
CA LYS A 71 23.13 41.65 -11.14
C LYS A 71 23.24 40.35 -11.92
N LEU A 72 24.37 40.11 -12.61
CA LEU A 72 24.61 38.88 -13.35
C LEU A 72 24.65 37.67 -12.40
N ASN A 73 25.39 37.77 -11.30
CA ASN A 73 25.48 36.73 -10.28
C ASN A 73 24.10 36.39 -9.70
N LYS A 74 23.28 37.41 -9.42
CA LYS A 74 21.91 37.22 -8.94
C LYS A 74 21.03 36.51 -9.97
N VAL A 75 21.08 36.93 -11.24
CA VAL A 75 20.31 36.29 -12.31
C VAL A 75 20.72 34.83 -12.51
N LYS A 76 22.03 34.52 -12.48
CA LYS A 76 22.53 33.15 -12.55
C LYS A 76 22.06 32.31 -11.35
N TYR A 77 22.11 32.86 -10.14
CA TYR A 77 21.56 32.20 -8.95
C TYR A 77 20.06 31.88 -9.14
N ASP A 78 19.27 32.84 -9.62
CA ASP A 78 17.83 32.66 -9.85
C ASP A 78 17.56 31.59 -10.94
N ILE A 79 18.35 31.56 -12.03
CA ILE A 79 18.29 30.54 -13.09
C ILE A 79 18.53 29.15 -12.52
N ASN A 80 19.59 28.99 -11.74
CA ASN A 80 19.94 27.70 -11.15
C ASN A 80 18.90 27.25 -10.15
N SER A 81 18.36 28.19 -9.37
CA SER A 81 17.29 27.91 -8.42
C SER A 81 16.01 27.43 -9.12
N LEU A 82 15.61 28.08 -10.22
CA LEU A 82 14.48 27.66 -11.04
C LEU A 82 14.73 26.33 -11.75
N THR A 83 15.94 26.11 -12.26
CA THR A 83 16.32 24.87 -12.96
C THR A 83 16.27 23.67 -12.01
N SER A 84 16.81 23.82 -10.80
CA SER A 84 16.74 22.80 -9.75
C SER A 84 15.29 22.47 -9.37
N LYS A 85 14.46 23.50 -9.11
CA LYS A 85 13.02 23.33 -8.85
C LYS A 85 12.31 22.59 -9.98
N LEU A 86 12.59 22.96 -11.23
CA LEU A 86 12.01 22.33 -12.42
C LEU A 86 12.40 20.86 -12.55
N ASN A 87 13.66 20.52 -12.31
CA ASN A 87 14.13 19.12 -12.31
C ASN A 87 13.38 18.30 -11.26
N ILE A 88 13.18 18.85 -10.07
CA ILE A 88 12.48 18.17 -8.98
C ILE A 88 11.00 17.94 -9.31
N LEU A 89 10.30 18.95 -9.87
CA LEU A 89 8.92 18.75 -10.32
C LEU A 89 8.82 17.71 -11.45
N ASN A 90 9.80 17.65 -12.35
CA ASN A 90 9.84 16.61 -13.38
C ASN A 90 10.03 15.21 -12.77
N ILE A 91 10.91 15.05 -11.78
CA ILE A 91 11.09 13.77 -11.07
C ILE A 91 9.77 13.34 -10.41
N ARG A 92 9.06 14.27 -9.76
CA ARG A 92 7.74 14.01 -9.15
C ARG A 92 6.72 13.60 -10.22
N LYS A 93 6.72 14.28 -11.37
CA LYS A 93 5.84 13.97 -12.51
C LYS A 93 6.09 12.56 -13.02
N GLU A 94 7.35 12.20 -13.26
CA GLU A 94 7.77 10.89 -13.73
C GLU A 94 7.33 9.79 -12.76
N MET A 95 7.50 9.99 -11.45
CA MET A 95 7.02 9.04 -10.44
C MET A 95 5.51 8.79 -10.51
N ILE A 96 4.72 9.85 -10.72
CA ILE A 96 3.27 9.72 -10.82
C ILE A 96 2.88 8.97 -12.10
N ILE A 97 3.56 9.25 -13.22
CA ILE A 97 3.35 8.54 -14.49
C ILE A 97 3.74 7.05 -14.34
N GLU A 98 4.89 6.73 -13.75
CA GLU A 98 5.32 5.36 -13.45
C GLU A 98 4.26 4.61 -12.61
N ALA A 99 3.73 5.27 -11.58
CA ALA A 99 2.69 4.70 -10.72
C ALA A 99 1.35 4.51 -11.45
N GLN A 100 0.99 5.43 -12.35
CA GLN A 100 -0.19 5.34 -13.19
C GLN A 100 -0.08 4.15 -14.16
N GLU A 101 1.05 3.98 -14.84
CA GLU A 101 1.29 2.87 -15.76
C GLU A 101 1.21 1.52 -15.03
N ALA A 102 1.82 1.42 -13.84
CA ALA A 102 1.72 0.22 -13.01
C ALA A 102 0.27 -0.09 -12.61
N ALA A 103 -0.54 0.94 -12.29
CA ALA A 103 -1.95 0.75 -11.97
C ALA A 103 -2.80 0.33 -13.18
N ILE A 104 -2.49 0.84 -14.38
CA ILE A 104 -3.15 0.44 -15.63
C ILE A 104 -2.83 -1.03 -15.95
N ASN A 105 -1.60 -1.48 -15.74
CA ASN A 105 -1.20 -2.85 -16.02
C ASN A 105 -1.97 -3.89 -15.19
N LEU A 106 -2.41 -3.54 -13.97
CA LEU A 106 -3.29 -4.41 -13.15
C LEU A 106 -4.62 -4.74 -13.86
N LYS A 107 -5.12 -3.87 -14.75
CA LYS A 107 -6.33 -4.11 -15.55
C LYS A 107 -6.11 -5.17 -16.63
N SER A 108 -4.89 -5.27 -17.15
CA SER A 108 -4.56 -6.06 -18.34
C SER A 108 -4.12 -7.50 -18.04
N GLU A 109 -3.73 -7.79 -16.79
CA GLU A 109 -3.21 -9.12 -16.39
C GLU A 109 -4.31 -10.14 -16.04
N ILE A 110 -5.56 -9.71 -15.87
CA ILE A 110 -6.65 -10.60 -15.45
C ILE A 110 -7.19 -11.37 -16.67
N ASP A 111 -7.09 -12.70 -16.65
CA ASP A 111 -7.72 -13.60 -17.62
C ASP A 111 -9.25 -13.62 -17.40
N LEU A 112 -9.93 -12.68 -18.06
CA LEU A 112 -11.38 -12.54 -18.01
C LEU A 112 -12.11 -13.75 -18.58
N GLU A 113 -11.51 -14.51 -19.50
CA GLU A 113 -12.14 -15.68 -20.11
C GLU A 113 -12.24 -16.84 -19.11
N GLN A 114 -11.16 -17.11 -18.37
CA GLN A 114 -11.17 -18.13 -17.31
C GLN A 114 -12.14 -17.76 -16.18
N LEU A 115 -12.11 -16.51 -15.72
CA LEU A 115 -13.02 -16.03 -14.67
C LEU A 115 -14.50 -16.06 -15.11
N ALA A 116 -14.78 -15.72 -16.37
CA ALA A 116 -16.12 -15.84 -16.94
C ALA A 116 -16.58 -17.30 -16.99
N LEU A 117 -15.68 -18.23 -17.34
CA LEU A 117 -15.97 -19.66 -17.37
C LEU A 117 -16.31 -20.20 -15.98
N ILE A 118 -15.56 -19.81 -14.95
CA ILE A 118 -15.83 -20.17 -13.54
C ILE A 118 -17.20 -19.64 -13.10
N TYR A 119 -17.52 -18.37 -13.42
CA TYR A 119 -18.83 -17.80 -13.09
C TYR A 119 -19.99 -18.50 -13.83
N LYS A 120 -19.76 -18.93 -15.08
CA LYS A 120 -20.74 -19.68 -15.86
C LYS A 120 -20.98 -21.07 -15.24
N GLN A 121 -19.92 -21.76 -14.81
CA GLN A 121 -20.02 -23.04 -14.10
C GLN A 121 -20.75 -22.86 -12.75
N ALA A 122 -20.41 -21.83 -11.98
CA ALA A 122 -21.07 -21.52 -10.72
C ALA A 122 -22.56 -21.20 -10.92
N LYS A 123 -22.94 -20.45 -11.96
CA LYS A 123 -24.34 -20.12 -12.27
C LYS A 123 -25.16 -21.34 -12.68
N ALA A 124 -24.53 -22.32 -13.34
CA ALA A 124 -25.19 -23.58 -13.69
C ALA A 124 -25.52 -24.43 -12.45
N LEU A 125 -24.71 -24.33 -11.39
CA LEU A 125 -24.87 -25.06 -10.13
C LEU A 125 -25.71 -24.29 -9.10
N ILE A 126 -25.64 -22.96 -9.11
CA ILE A 126 -26.33 -22.05 -8.19
C ILE A 126 -27.08 -21.01 -9.04
N PRO A 127 -28.37 -21.24 -9.37
CA PRO A 127 -29.14 -20.38 -10.27
C PRO A 127 -29.28 -18.94 -9.78
N THR A 128 -29.25 -18.72 -8.47
CA THR A 128 -29.37 -17.42 -7.80
C THR A 128 -28.03 -16.94 -7.25
N LEU A 129 -27.10 -16.57 -8.14
CA LEU A 129 -25.92 -15.80 -7.77
C LEU A 129 -26.34 -14.36 -7.41
N GLN A 130 -25.92 -13.86 -6.23
CA GLN A 130 -26.24 -12.50 -5.78
C GLN A 130 -25.61 -11.39 -6.64
N LYS A 131 -24.49 -11.68 -7.31
CA LYS A 131 -23.78 -10.76 -8.20
C LYS A 131 -23.37 -11.48 -9.48
N THR A 132 -23.43 -10.78 -10.60
CA THR A 132 -23.03 -11.31 -11.90
C THR A 132 -21.53 -11.13 -12.11
N PHE A 133 -20.94 -11.91 -13.03
CA PHE A 133 -19.56 -11.68 -13.49
C PHE A 133 -19.38 -10.24 -13.98
N ASN A 134 -20.38 -9.70 -14.68
CA ASN A 134 -20.33 -8.33 -15.17
C ASN A 134 -20.28 -7.31 -14.01
N ASP A 135 -20.98 -7.56 -12.90
CA ASP A 135 -20.91 -6.70 -11.70
C ASP A 135 -19.51 -6.73 -11.08
N LEU A 136 -18.87 -7.90 -11.02
CA LEU A 136 -17.50 -8.05 -10.53
C LEU A 136 -16.50 -7.30 -11.42
N VAL A 137 -16.61 -7.47 -12.74
CA VAL A 137 -15.76 -6.78 -13.72
C VAL A 137 -15.96 -5.27 -13.62
N THR A 138 -17.21 -4.81 -13.50
CA THR A 138 -17.54 -3.38 -13.34
C THR A 138 -16.94 -2.83 -12.05
N TYR A 139 -17.12 -3.53 -10.93
CA TYR A 139 -16.55 -3.13 -9.64
C TYR A 139 -15.02 -3.03 -9.68
N HIS A 140 -14.36 -4.06 -10.24
CA HIS A 140 -12.90 -4.06 -10.37
C HIS A 140 -12.41 -2.90 -11.25
N ASN A 141 -13.02 -2.71 -12.42
CA ASN A 141 -12.66 -1.62 -13.33
C ASN A 141 -12.86 -0.24 -12.66
N GLN A 142 -13.96 -0.06 -11.92
CA GLN A 142 -14.22 1.17 -11.17
C GLN A 142 -13.17 1.40 -10.07
N MET A 143 -12.78 0.33 -9.35
CA MET A 143 -11.72 0.39 -8.34
C MET A 143 -10.37 0.82 -8.94
N VAL A 144 -9.99 0.23 -10.08
CA VAL A 144 -8.75 0.60 -10.80
C VAL A 144 -8.82 2.04 -11.31
N GLU A 145 -9.95 2.46 -11.87
CA GLU A 145 -10.15 3.83 -12.34
C GLU A 145 -10.05 4.85 -11.20
N ASN A 146 -10.73 4.61 -10.07
CA ASN A 146 -10.63 5.46 -8.89
C ASN A 146 -9.20 5.54 -8.36
N LYS A 147 -8.45 4.42 -8.39
CA LYS A 147 -7.03 4.40 -8.02
C LYS A 147 -6.18 5.26 -8.97
N ILE A 148 -6.43 5.19 -10.28
CA ILE A 148 -5.73 6.03 -11.27
C ILE A 148 -6.05 7.51 -11.03
N ILE A 149 -7.31 7.87 -10.81
CA ILE A 149 -7.73 9.25 -10.51
C ILE A 149 -7.00 9.75 -9.26
N PHE A 150 -6.94 8.94 -8.21
CA PHE A 150 -6.24 9.28 -6.98
C PHE A 150 -4.75 9.55 -7.22
N ILE A 151 -4.04 8.63 -7.89
CA ILE A 151 -2.61 8.75 -8.21
C ILE A 151 -2.32 9.98 -9.06
N THR A 152 -3.19 10.28 -10.02
CA THR A 152 -2.99 11.36 -11.02
C THR A 152 -3.55 12.71 -10.60
N SER A 153 -4.19 12.81 -9.44
CA SER A 153 -4.85 14.03 -8.95
C SER A 153 -3.91 15.24 -8.86
N GLU A 154 -2.62 15.03 -8.59
CA GLU A 154 -1.59 16.07 -8.48
C GLU A 154 -1.00 16.49 -9.85
N LEU A 155 -1.20 15.72 -10.94
CA LEU A 155 -0.59 16.00 -12.24
C LEU A 155 -0.99 17.35 -12.84
N PRO A 156 -2.28 17.76 -12.87
CA PRO A 156 -2.68 19.00 -13.53
C PRO A 156 -2.01 20.23 -12.92
N THR A 157 -1.92 20.28 -11.59
CA THR A 157 -1.24 21.36 -10.87
C THR A 157 0.25 21.35 -11.13
N LEU A 158 0.87 20.16 -11.08
CA LEU A 158 2.30 19.99 -11.34
C LEU A 158 2.68 20.42 -12.76
N GLU A 159 1.86 20.10 -13.76
CA GLU A 159 2.08 20.51 -15.15
C GLU A 159 1.94 22.02 -15.35
N ALA A 160 0.99 22.65 -14.67
CA ALA A 160 0.84 24.10 -14.68
C ALA A 160 2.07 24.79 -14.07
N ASP A 161 2.56 24.29 -12.94
CA ASP A 161 3.76 24.81 -12.25
C ASP A 161 5.02 24.64 -13.09
N ILE A 162 5.22 23.47 -13.70
CA ILE A 162 6.34 23.21 -14.63
C ILE A 162 6.28 24.20 -15.80
N LYS A 163 5.09 24.44 -16.36
CA LYS A 163 4.92 25.37 -17.48
C LYS A 163 5.26 26.81 -17.08
N ASP A 164 4.83 27.26 -15.91
CA ASP A 164 5.15 28.61 -15.41
C ASP A 164 6.64 28.77 -15.11
N LEU A 165 7.27 27.78 -14.47
CA LEU A 165 8.70 27.77 -14.20
C LEU A 165 9.53 27.81 -15.49
N ARG A 166 9.13 27.05 -16.52
CA ARG A 166 9.78 27.11 -17.85
C ARG A 166 9.71 28.50 -18.47
N ARG A 167 8.58 29.18 -18.33
CA ARG A 167 8.41 30.55 -18.84
C ARG A 167 9.34 31.51 -18.11
N ARG A 168 9.34 31.50 -16.77
CA ARG A 168 10.23 32.35 -15.95
C ARG A 168 11.70 32.08 -16.21
N LEU A 169 12.07 30.81 -16.38
CA LEU A 169 13.44 30.40 -16.70
C LEU A 169 13.88 30.99 -18.05
N LYS A 170 13.01 30.98 -19.05
CA LYS A 170 13.28 31.60 -20.36
C LYS A 170 13.53 33.11 -20.24
N GLU A 171 12.69 33.83 -19.48
CA GLU A 171 12.84 35.27 -19.25
C GLU A 171 14.19 35.61 -18.57
N LEU A 172 14.63 34.79 -17.62
CA LEU A 172 15.93 34.99 -16.96
C LEU A 172 17.11 34.64 -17.85
N LEU A 173 17.02 33.59 -18.68
CA LEU A 173 18.08 33.26 -19.65
C LEU A 173 18.29 34.40 -20.66
N GLU A 174 17.21 35.03 -21.14
CA GLU A 174 17.30 36.22 -22.00
C GLU A 174 17.98 37.40 -21.27
N LYS A 175 17.66 37.58 -19.98
CA LYS A 175 18.28 38.62 -19.15
C LYS A 175 19.76 38.34 -18.88
N GLU A 176 20.13 37.09 -18.64
CA GLU A 176 21.51 36.63 -18.43
C GLU A 176 22.36 36.92 -19.67
N ASP A 177 21.90 36.55 -20.86
CA ASP A 177 22.60 36.81 -22.12
C ASP A 177 22.86 38.31 -22.33
N SER A 178 21.88 39.15 -22.00
CA SER A 178 22.01 40.61 -22.10
C SER A 178 23.03 41.20 -21.12
N LEU A 179 23.15 40.63 -19.91
CA LEU A 179 24.07 41.09 -18.87
C LEU A 179 25.49 40.58 -19.15
N THR A 180 25.65 39.32 -19.56
CA THR A 180 26.93 38.74 -19.96
C THR A 180 27.56 39.54 -21.10
N LYS A 181 26.78 39.95 -22.11
CA LYS A 181 27.26 40.83 -23.20
C LYS A 181 27.70 42.23 -22.74
N LYS A 182 27.20 42.73 -21.61
CA LYS A 182 27.64 44.01 -21.01
C LYS A 182 28.93 43.85 -20.22
N VAL A 183 29.05 42.75 -19.47
CA VAL A 183 30.22 42.43 -18.66
C VAL A 183 31.44 42.09 -19.53
N VAL A 184 31.28 41.38 -20.65
CA VAL A 184 32.41 41.03 -21.57
C VAL A 184 32.96 42.24 -22.34
N LYS A 185 32.21 43.35 -22.44
CA LYS A 185 32.64 44.56 -23.16
C LYS A 185 33.52 45.51 -22.36
N SER A 186 33.69 45.30 -21.07
CA SER A 186 34.66 46.05 -20.28
C SER A 186 36.02 45.38 -20.39
N ASP A 187 37.07 46.14 -20.70
CA ASP A 187 38.47 45.67 -20.66
C ASP A 187 38.83 45.24 -19.23
N THR A 188 38.59 43.97 -18.88
CA THR A 188 38.89 43.38 -17.59
C THR A 188 40.11 42.46 -17.67
N TYR A 189 40.96 42.50 -16.65
CA TYR A 189 42.15 41.67 -16.50
C TYR A 189 41.81 40.16 -16.46
N ASP A 190 42.63 39.31 -17.08
CA ASP A 190 42.46 37.84 -17.14
C ASP A 190 42.25 37.18 -15.75
N ASP A 191 42.94 37.68 -14.72
CA ASP A 191 42.81 37.20 -13.34
C ASP A 191 41.41 37.47 -12.76
N LEU A 192 40.81 38.61 -13.12
CA LEU A 192 39.46 38.99 -12.70
C LEU A 192 38.42 38.08 -13.35
N GLU A 193 38.58 37.81 -14.65
CA GLU A 193 37.69 36.93 -15.41
C GLU A 193 37.69 35.50 -14.83
N THR A 194 38.86 35.01 -14.41
CA THR A 194 38.99 33.70 -13.75
C THR A 194 38.23 33.65 -12.42
N ILE A 195 38.42 34.65 -11.55
CA ILE A 195 37.71 34.73 -10.26
C ILE A 195 36.19 34.82 -10.47
N ILE A 196 35.74 35.57 -11.48
CA ILE A 196 34.32 35.72 -11.82
C ILE A 196 33.72 34.39 -12.28
N ASN A 197 34.42 33.65 -13.12
CA ASN A 197 33.95 32.34 -13.59
C ASN A 197 33.86 31.33 -12.44
N GLU A 198 34.86 31.29 -11.56
CA GLU A 198 34.81 30.43 -10.36
C GLU A 198 33.66 30.84 -9.42
N LEU A 199 33.45 32.14 -9.18
CA LEU A 199 32.32 32.63 -8.38
C LEU A 199 30.98 32.19 -8.97
N ASN A 200 30.82 32.28 -10.28
CA ASN A 200 29.61 31.86 -10.98
C ASN A 200 29.32 30.37 -10.76
N GLU A 201 30.32 29.51 -10.93
CA GLU A 201 30.17 28.07 -10.69
C GLU A 201 29.82 27.77 -9.22
N LYS A 202 30.42 28.51 -8.27
CA LYS A 202 30.12 28.31 -6.85
C LYS A 202 28.72 28.77 -6.47
N PHE A 203 28.25 29.91 -6.97
CA PHE A 203 26.87 30.35 -6.75
C PHE A 203 25.85 29.41 -7.40
N GLN A 204 26.20 28.77 -8.52
CA GLN A 204 25.40 27.70 -9.10
C GLN A 204 25.27 26.50 -8.15
N GLN A 205 26.40 25.96 -7.70
CA GLN A 205 26.43 24.84 -6.77
C GLN A 205 25.67 25.15 -5.47
N LYS A 206 25.79 26.39 -4.98
CA LYS A 206 25.06 26.88 -3.81
C LYS A 206 23.54 26.77 -4.01
N GLY A 207 23.02 27.35 -5.09
CA GLY A 207 21.58 27.32 -5.38
C GLY A 207 21.04 25.91 -5.59
N GLU A 208 21.83 25.01 -6.18
CA GLU A 208 21.47 23.60 -6.33
C GLU A 208 21.33 22.91 -4.97
N TYR A 209 22.33 23.04 -4.09
CA TYR A 209 22.31 22.40 -2.77
C TYR A 209 21.22 22.98 -1.85
N GLU A 210 21.05 24.31 -1.81
CA GLU A 210 19.99 24.95 -1.01
C GLU A 210 18.60 24.45 -1.40
N ASN A 211 18.32 24.31 -2.70
CA ASN A 211 17.03 23.80 -3.16
C ASN A 211 16.82 22.33 -2.81
N ILE A 212 17.84 21.48 -3.00
CA ILE A 212 17.74 20.06 -2.64
C ILE A 212 17.47 19.92 -1.14
N ILE A 213 18.19 20.65 -0.29
CA ILE A 213 18.00 20.64 1.17
C ILE A 213 16.58 21.07 1.53
N SER A 214 16.11 22.19 0.97
CA SER A 214 14.76 22.72 1.25
C SER A 214 13.66 21.72 0.85
N GLN A 215 13.84 21.00 -0.25
CA GLN A 215 12.90 20.00 -0.72
C GLN A 215 12.90 18.75 0.14
N ILE A 216 14.08 18.26 0.55
CA ILE A 216 14.16 17.16 1.52
C ILE A 216 13.45 17.56 2.82
N GLU A 217 13.62 18.80 3.29
CA GLU A 217 12.92 19.32 4.48
C GLU A 217 11.39 19.34 4.33
N MET A 218 10.87 19.77 3.17
CA MET A 218 9.44 19.74 2.89
C MET A 218 8.89 18.30 2.87
N VAL A 219 9.61 17.37 2.25
CA VAL A 219 9.21 15.95 2.20
C VAL A 219 9.26 15.30 3.59
N GLU A 220 10.28 15.61 4.40
CA GLU A 220 10.39 15.14 5.78
C GLU A 220 9.22 15.62 6.65
N ASN A 221 8.79 16.88 6.47
CA ASN A 221 7.61 17.42 7.16
C ASN A 221 6.34 16.71 6.72
N SER A 222 6.13 16.52 5.41
CA SER A 222 4.98 15.78 4.86
C SER A 222 4.92 14.34 5.39
N ILE A 223 6.05 13.62 5.41
CA ILE A 223 6.16 12.29 6.00
C ILE A 223 5.76 12.32 7.48
N SER A 224 6.24 13.30 8.24
CA SER A 224 5.97 13.43 9.67
C SER A 224 4.48 13.70 9.95
N GLU A 225 3.83 14.52 9.13
CA GLU A 225 2.40 14.81 9.21
C GLU A 225 1.55 13.57 8.89
N ILE A 226 1.86 12.86 7.80
CA ILE A 226 1.16 11.62 7.44
C ILE A 226 1.31 10.56 8.54
N GLN A 227 2.51 10.43 9.11
CA GLN A 227 2.74 9.52 10.23
C GLN A 227 1.98 9.94 11.49
N ALA A 228 1.83 11.24 11.77
CA ALA A 228 1.04 11.72 12.89
C ALA A 228 -0.46 11.40 12.70
N ASP A 229 -0.98 11.58 11.49
CA ASP A 229 -2.35 11.22 11.17
C ASP A 229 -2.60 9.71 11.29
N LEU A 230 -1.67 8.88 10.78
CA LEU A 230 -1.74 7.44 10.94
C LEU A 230 -1.74 7.03 12.42
N ARG A 231 -0.95 7.70 13.26
CA ARG A 231 -0.98 7.48 14.72
C ARG A 231 -2.33 7.81 15.33
N ARG A 232 -2.98 8.92 14.95
CA ARG A 232 -4.33 9.27 15.46
C ARG A 232 -5.37 8.24 15.04
N ILE A 233 -5.31 7.78 13.79
CA ILE A 233 -6.18 6.72 13.28
C ILE A 233 -5.97 5.41 14.08
N ASP A 234 -4.71 5.05 14.32
CA ASP A 234 -4.35 3.86 15.10
C ASP A 234 -4.77 4.01 16.59
N GLU A 235 -4.69 5.21 17.19
CA GLU A 235 -5.13 5.47 18.58
C GLU A 235 -6.61 5.12 18.79
N ASN A 236 -7.48 5.42 17.81
CA ASN A 236 -8.88 5.01 17.87
C ASN A 236 -9.04 3.49 17.81
N GLN A 237 -8.31 2.84 16.89
CA GLN A 237 -8.37 1.39 16.64
C GLN A 237 -7.79 0.56 17.80
N PHE A 238 -6.84 1.10 18.54
CA PHE A 238 -6.21 0.44 19.69
C PHE A 238 -6.61 1.08 21.02
N SER A 239 -7.68 1.88 21.03
CA SER A 239 -8.26 2.39 22.26
C SER A 239 -8.76 1.25 23.15
N GLU A 240 -8.76 1.45 24.47
CA GLU A 240 -9.34 0.48 25.40
C GLU A 240 -10.81 0.19 25.08
N SER A 241 -11.56 1.19 24.60
CA SER A 241 -12.96 1.01 24.19
C SER A 241 -13.13 0.06 22.99
N PHE A 242 -12.24 0.15 21.99
CA PHE A 242 -12.26 -0.75 20.84
C PHE A 242 -11.82 -2.15 21.24
N LYS A 243 -10.77 -2.26 22.06
CA LYS A 243 -10.29 -3.52 22.63
C LYS A 243 -11.38 -4.24 23.42
N ASP A 244 -12.14 -3.53 24.25
CA ASP A 244 -13.31 -4.09 24.95
C ASP A 244 -14.39 -4.55 23.98
N GLY A 245 -14.64 -3.79 22.89
CA GLY A 245 -15.56 -4.18 21.83
C GLY A 245 -15.14 -5.47 21.11
N VAL A 246 -13.84 -5.62 20.81
CA VAL A 246 -13.27 -6.84 20.24
C VAL A 246 -13.39 -8.00 21.23
N GLN A 247 -13.03 -7.79 22.50
CA GLN A 247 -13.11 -8.82 23.53
C GLN A 247 -14.54 -9.33 23.71
N LYS A 248 -15.53 -8.45 23.78
CA LYS A 248 -16.96 -8.85 23.87
C LYS A 248 -17.40 -9.73 22.70
N LYS A 249 -16.92 -9.44 21.49
CA LYS A 249 -17.21 -10.26 20.31
C LYS A 249 -16.53 -11.61 20.36
N ILE A 250 -15.30 -11.66 20.86
CA ILE A 250 -14.57 -12.92 21.09
C ILE A 250 -15.22 -13.75 22.18
N ASP A 251 -15.64 -13.15 23.29
CA ASP A 251 -16.35 -13.84 24.36
C ASP A 251 -17.65 -14.47 23.85
N LYS A 252 -18.41 -13.71 23.04
CA LYS A 252 -19.64 -14.19 22.42
C LYS A 252 -19.38 -15.32 21.42
N PHE A 253 -18.34 -15.20 20.58
CA PHE A 253 -17.91 -16.29 19.69
C PHE A 253 -17.50 -17.54 20.47
N ASN A 254 -16.77 -17.39 21.58
CA ASN A 254 -16.30 -18.50 22.40
C ASN A 254 -17.44 -19.30 23.03
N LEU A 255 -18.63 -18.71 23.25
CA LEU A 255 -19.82 -19.45 23.68
C LEU A 255 -20.22 -20.51 22.64
N PHE A 256 -20.26 -20.13 21.36
CA PHE A 256 -20.54 -21.06 20.26
C PHE A 256 -19.42 -22.06 20.07
N PHE A 257 -18.17 -21.57 20.06
CA PHE A 257 -17.01 -22.43 19.79
C PHE A 257 -16.82 -23.52 20.85
N SER A 258 -16.99 -23.16 22.12
CA SER A 258 -16.94 -24.09 23.25
C SER A 258 -18.11 -25.09 23.23
N SER A 259 -19.32 -24.62 22.91
CA SER A 259 -20.51 -25.49 22.80
C SER A 259 -20.34 -26.55 21.72
N ILE A 260 -19.93 -26.14 20.52
CA ILE A 260 -19.73 -27.04 19.39
C ILE A 260 -18.57 -27.99 19.64
N SER A 261 -17.44 -27.51 20.15
CA SER A 261 -16.30 -28.39 20.44
C SER A 261 -16.64 -29.41 21.53
N LYS A 262 -17.44 -29.04 22.53
CA LYS A 262 -17.87 -29.96 23.58
C LYS A 262 -18.78 -31.04 23.03
N ARG A 263 -19.68 -30.66 22.12
CA ARG A 263 -20.58 -31.61 21.45
C ARG A 263 -19.84 -32.58 20.54
N LEU A 264 -18.87 -32.10 19.76
CA LEU A 264 -18.18 -32.90 18.74
C LEU A 264 -16.94 -33.65 19.28
N TYR A 265 -16.25 -33.11 20.29
CA TYR A 265 -14.97 -33.60 20.78
C TYR A 265 -14.91 -33.80 22.30
N ASN A 266 -15.96 -33.43 23.03
CA ASN A 266 -15.96 -33.39 24.51
C ASN A 266 -14.81 -32.55 25.08
N GLU A 267 -14.36 -31.54 24.33
CA GLU A 267 -13.34 -30.56 24.71
C GLU A 267 -13.93 -29.15 24.57
N GLU A 268 -13.55 -28.20 25.43
CA GLU A 268 -14.03 -26.81 25.35
C GLU A 268 -12.93 -25.95 24.72
N TYR A 269 -13.10 -25.62 23.45
CA TYR A 269 -12.18 -24.77 22.69
C TYR A 269 -12.55 -23.31 22.86
N ALA A 270 -11.52 -22.46 22.81
CA ALA A 270 -11.67 -21.02 22.90
C ALA A 270 -10.53 -20.31 22.18
N ILE A 271 -10.80 -19.09 21.75
CA ILE A 271 -9.84 -18.18 21.13
C ILE A 271 -9.59 -17.03 22.10
N LYS A 272 -8.33 -16.66 22.22
CA LYS A 272 -7.90 -15.42 22.86
C LYS A 272 -7.47 -14.40 21.82
N VAL A 273 -7.63 -13.12 22.16
CA VAL A 273 -7.16 -11.99 21.38
C VAL A 273 -6.09 -11.22 22.16
N GLU A 274 -4.99 -10.90 21.49
CA GLU A 274 -3.87 -10.13 22.07
C GLU A 274 -3.44 -9.04 21.09
N GLN A 275 -3.10 -7.87 21.62
CA GLN A 275 -2.52 -6.80 20.82
C GLN A 275 -1.00 -6.98 20.77
N ILE A 276 -0.42 -7.11 19.58
CA ILE A 276 1.02 -7.30 19.39
C ILE A 276 1.61 -6.22 18.47
N PRO A 277 2.89 -5.84 18.66
CA PRO A 277 3.56 -4.89 17.77
C PRO A 277 3.79 -5.51 16.39
N TYR A 278 3.47 -4.76 15.34
CA TYR A 278 3.69 -5.14 13.94
C TYR A 278 4.89 -4.38 13.37
N LYS A 279 6.02 -5.11 13.28
CA LYS A 279 7.33 -4.55 12.94
C LYS A 279 7.40 -3.82 11.59
N LYS A 280 6.51 -4.12 10.63
CA LYS A 280 6.56 -3.51 9.29
C LYS A 280 5.99 -2.08 9.24
N THR A 281 5.03 -1.76 10.09
CA THR A 281 4.36 -0.44 10.09
C THR A 281 4.59 0.34 11.38
N ASN A 282 5.35 -0.23 12.32
CA ASN A 282 5.53 0.33 13.67
C ASN A 282 4.18 0.62 14.36
N SER A 283 3.16 -0.18 14.06
CA SER A 283 1.81 -0.11 14.63
C SER A 283 1.52 -1.38 15.44
N TYR A 284 0.31 -1.49 15.96
CA TYR A 284 -0.16 -2.73 16.59
C TYR A 284 -1.07 -3.52 15.63
N ILE A 285 -1.29 -4.80 15.95
CA ILE A 285 -2.31 -5.65 15.33
C ILE A 285 -2.97 -6.52 16.40
N TYR A 286 -4.22 -6.92 16.17
CA TYR A 286 -4.88 -7.95 16.96
C TYR A 286 -4.50 -9.34 16.46
N LYS A 287 -3.88 -10.13 17.32
CA LYS A 287 -3.55 -11.54 17.10
C LYS A 287 -4.61 -12.40 17.80
N PHE A 288 -5.26 -13.25 17.01
CA PHE A 288 -6.17 -14.28 17.51
C PHE A 288 -5.41 -15.61 17.60
N SER A 289 -5.59 -16.35 18.68
CA SER A 289 -4.98 -17.67 18.85
C SER A 289 -5.87 -18.58 19.68
N SER A 290 -5.95 -19.85 19.33
CA SER A 290 -6.62 -20.84 20.17
C SER A 290 -5.75 -21.19 21.37
N PHE A 291 -6.39 -21.50 22.49
CA PHE A 291 -5.75 -22.12 23.64
C PHE A 291 -6.48 -23.44 23.94
N ASN A 292 -5.74 -24.47 24.34
CA ASN A 292 -6.17 -25.88 24.50
C ASN A 292 -6.13 -26.78 23.25
N ALA A 293 -5.51 -26.35 22.14
CA ALA A 293 -5.31 -27.19 20.96
C ALA A 293 -4.26 -28.30 21.21
N ASN A 294 -4.72 -29.55 21.28
CA ASN A 294 -3.84 -30.73 21.32
C ASN A 294 -3.31 -31.05 19.91
N LEU A 295 -1.99 -31.21 19.79
CA LEU A 295 -1.19 -31.21 18.54
C LEU A 295 -1.33 -32.41 17.58
N SER A 296 -2.36 -33.26 17.67
CA SER A 296 -2.53 -34.33 16.66
C SER A 296 -3.23 -33.80 15.40
N SER A 297 -2.81 -34.30 14.23
CA SER A 297 -3.32 -33.84 12.93
C SER A 297 -4.85 -33.98 12.78
N GLY A 298 -5.42 -35.07 13.31
CA GLY A 298 -6.88 -35.28 13.34
C GLY A 298 -7.63 -34.31 14.25
N LYS A 299 -7.08 -33.96 15.42
CA LYS A 299 -7.69 -32.96 16.32
C LYS A 299 -7.68 -31.56 15.71
N LYS A 300 -6.62 -31.20 14.98
CA LYS A 300 -6.55 -29.92 14.27
C LYS A 300 -7.64 -29.78 13.20
N MET A 301 -7.93 -30.85 12.46
CA MET A 301 -9.03 -30.85 11.47
C MET A 301 -10.40 -30.73 12.15
N GLY A 302 -10.55 -31.35 13.33
CA GLY A 302 -11.72 -31.19 14.18
C GLY A 302 -11.91 -29.77 14.68
N GLU A 303 -10.84 -29.15 15.16
CA GLU A 303 -10.82 -27.76 15.63
C GLU A 303 -11.24 -26.79 14.51
N ILE A 304 -10.74 -26.97 13.29
CA ILE A 304 -11.15 -26.18 12.11
C ILE A 304 -12.64 -26.35 11.84
N SER A 305 -13.14 -27.60 11.82
CA SER A 305 -14.57 -27.86 11.59
C SER A 305 -15.44 -27.22 12.68
N CYS A 306 -15.03 -27.29 13.95
CA CYS A 306 -15.73 -26.65 15.06
C CYS A 306 -15.72 -25.13 14.91
N PHE A 307 -14.59 -24.56 14.51
CA PHE A 307 -14.44 -23.12 14.31
C PHE A 307 -15.37 -22.63 13.21
N ASP A 308 -15.38 -23.30 12.06
CA ASP A 308 -16.18 -22.90 10.90
C ASP A 308 -17.69 -22.97 11.18
N ILE A 309 -18.14 -24.05 11.84
CA ILE A 309 -19.53 -24.21 12.29
C ILE A 309 -19.89 -23.12 13.30
N ALA A 310 -19.07 -22.95 14.34
CA ALA A 310 -19.31 -21.94 15.38
C ALA A 310 -19.30 -20.52 14.82
N TYR A 311 -18.46 -20.24 13.82
CA TYR A 311 -18.40 -18.92 13.18
C TYR A 311 -19.67 -18.64 12.39
N THR A 312 -20.23 -19.64 11.71
CA THR A 312 -21.50 -19.51 10.98
C THR A 312 -22.63 -19.18 11.95
N MET A 313 -22.76 -19.94 13.04
CA MET A 313 -23.75 -19.69 14.09
C MET A 313 -23.58 -18.31 14.76
N PHE A 314 -22.32 -17.94 15.06
CA PHE A 314 -22.00 -16.61 15.59
C PHE A 314 -22.37 -15.50 14.61
N ALA A 315 -22.11 -15.70 13.31
CA ALA A 315 -22.43 -14.72 12.29
C ALA A 315 -23.94 -14.51 12.17
N ASP A 316 -24.73 -15.58 12.20
CA ASP A 316 -26.19 -15.50 12.21
C ASP A 316 -26.71 -14.72 13.42
N ASP A 317 -26.24 -15.08 14.62
CA ASP A 317 -26.64 -14.42 15.86
C ASP A 317 -26.20 -12.93 15.93
N MET A 318 -25.12 -12.58 15.22
CA MET A 318 -24.65 -11.20 15.09
C MET A 318 -25.21 -10.46 13.86
N ASN A 319 -26.08 -11.09 13.07
CA ASN A 319 -26.57 -10.57 11.78
C ASN A 319 -25.42 -10.15 10.83
N ILE A 320 -24.31 -10.88 10.86
CA ILE A 320 -23.18 -10.70 9.95
C ILE A 320 -23.49 -11.50 8.69
N PRO A 321 -23.53 -10.88 7.50
CA PRO A 321 -23.72 -11.63 6.26
C PRO A 321 -22.65 -12.71 6.09
N CYS A 322 -23.07 -13.98 6.03
CA CYS A 322 -22.20 -15.13 5.81
C CYS A 322 -22.85 -16.16 4.88
N VAL A 323 -22.05 -17.12 4.44
CA VAL A 323 -22.52 -18.26 3.65
C VAL A 323 -22.63 -19.48 4.53
N HIS A 324 -23.76 -20.20 4.44
CA HIS A 324 -24.02 -21.44 5.20
C HIS A 324 -23.47 -22.68 4.47
N PHE A 325 -22.26 -22.58 3.92
CA PHE A 325 -21.58 -23.74 3.34
C PHE A 325 -20.11 -23.77 3.78
N LEU A 326 -19.65 -24.97 4.14
CA LEU A 326 -18.28 -25.23 4.60
C LEU A 326 -17.61 -26.19 3.63
N LEU A 327 -16.44 -25.84 3.13
CA LEU A 327 -15.67 -26.65 2.19
C LEU A 327 -14.36 -27.11 2.83
N ASN A 328 -14.20 -28.42 2.99
CA ASN A 328 -13.05 -29.01 3.65
C ASN A 328 -12.41 -30.11 2.80
N ASP A 329 -11.10 -30.05 2.60
CA ASP A 329 -10.33 -31.10 1.91
C ASP A 329 -9.68 -32.05 2.94
N LYS A 330 -9.67 -33.35 2.64
CA LYS A 330 -8.96 -34.43 3.38
C LYS A 330 -9.40 -34.67 4.82
N LYS A 331 -10.55 -35.32 5.00
CA LYS A 331 -11.10 -35.71 6.33
C LYS A 331 -10.78 -37.13 6.82
N GLU A 332 -9.77 -37.78 6.25
CA GLU A 332 -9.38 -39.17 6.52
C GLU A 332 -8.91 -39.46 7.97
N LEU A 333 -8.61 -38.41 8.74
CA LEU A 333 -8.02 -38.48 10.09
C LEU A 333 -9.03 -38.26 11.22
N MET A 334 -10.32 -38.10 10.91
CA MET A 334 -11.39 -37.91 11.90
C MET A 334 -11.97 -39.27 12.32
N SER A 335 -12.46 -39.40 13.56
CA SER A 335 -13.09 -40.64 14.00
C SER A 335 -14.54 -40.75 13.50
N ASP A 336 -15.03 -41.98 13.37
CA ASP A 336 -16.38 -42.25 12.85
C ASP A 336 -17.48 -41.51 13.63
N ASN A 337 -17.38 -41.52 14.96
CA ASN A 337 -18.33 -40.81 15.83
C ASN A 337 -18.32 -39.29 15.57
N GLN A 338 -17.16 -38.70 15.30
CA GLN A 338 -17.06 -37.26 15.02
C GLN A 338 -17.72 -36.89 13.69
N LEU A 339 -17.58 -37.75 12.67
CA LEU A 339 -18.24 -37.52 11.39
C LEU A 339 -19.77 -37.60 11.51
N ILE A 340 -20.27 -38.55 12.30
CA ILE A 340 -21.70 -38.68 12.60
C ILE A 340 -22.20 -37.46 13.37
N ASP A 341 -21.48 -37.01 14.38
CA ASP A 341 -21.90 -35.86 15.20
C ASP A 341 -21.83 -34.55 14.42
N ILE A 342 -20.83 -34.39 13.53
CA ILE A 342 -20.79 -33.26 12.58
C ILE A 342 -22.02 -33.29 11.69
N ALA A 343 -22.36 -34.44 11.08
CA ALA A 343 -23.53 -34.55 10.20
C ALA A 343 -24.83 -34.10 10.90
N LYS A 344 -25.02 -34.49 12.16
CA LYS A 344 -26.18 -34.05 12.96
C LYS A 344 -26.16 -32.55 13.25
N VAL A 345 -25.02 -32.02 13.68
CA VAL A 345 -24.89 -30.59 14.03
C VAL A 345 -25.17 -29.72 12.80
N VAL A 346 -24.57 -30.05 11.66
CA VAL A 346 -24.72 -29.21 10.46
C VAL A 346 -26.14 -29.33 9.87
N GLU A 347 -26.82 -30.46 10.03
CA GLU A 347 -28.23 -30.60 9.68
C GLU A 347 -29.14 -29.74 10.58
N GLU A 348 -28.92 -29.78 11.90
CA GLU A 348 -29.69 -28.98 12.87
C GLU A 348 -29.51 -27.47 12.68
N GLU A 349 -28.29 -27.04 12.39
CA GLU A 349 -27.93 -25.62 12.17
C GLU A 349 -28.14 -25.17 10.71
N ASN A 350 -28.67 -26.03 9.84
CA ASN A 350 -28.90 -25.75 8.41
C ASN A 350 -27.63 -25.25 7.68
N ILE A 351 -26.50 -25.92 7.92
CA ILE A 351 -25.20 -25.65 7.32
C ILE A 351 -24.87 -26.76 6.33
N GLN A 352 -24.50 -26.41 5.10
CA GLN A 352 -24.03 -27.38 4.12
C GLN A 352 -22.57 -27.74 4.37
N PHE A 353 -22.29 -29.00 4.72
CA PHE A 353 -20.94 -29.49 4.95
C PHE A 353 -20.41 -30.30 3.76
N VAL A 354 -19.44 -29.77 3.02
CA VAL A 354 -18.85 -30.41 1.84
C VAL A 354 -17.43 -30.87 2.17
N ALA A 355 -17.18 -32.17 2.05
CA ALA A 355 -15.84 -32.71 2.26
C ALA A 355 -15.48 -33.91 1.37
N SER A 356 -14.18 -34.05 1.10
CA SER A 356 -13.57 -35.23 0.49
C SER A 356 -13.23 -36.28 1.56
N ILE A 357 -13.84 -37.47 1.44
CA ILE A 357 -13.68 -38.59 2.39
C ILE A 357 -13.47 -39.88 1.59
N LEU A 358 -12.48 -40.69 1.99
CA LEU A 358 -12.31 -42.03 1.43
C LEU A 358 -13.44 -42.94 1.90
N LYS A 359 -13.95 -43.81 1.01
CA LYS A 359 -15.09 -44.69 1.30
C LYS A 359 -14.89 -45.55 2.55
N ASP A 360 -13.67 -46.04 2.79
CA ASP A 360 -13.32 -46.84 3.98
C ASP A 360 -13.28 -46.04 5.29
N LYS A 361 -13.28 -44.70 5.19
CA LYS A 361 -13.32 -43.76 6.32
C LYS A 361 -14.69 -43.14 6.55
N LEU A 362 -15.68 -43.46 5.71
CA LEU A 362 -17.06 -43.02 5.89
C LEU A 362 -17.77 -44.01 6.84
N PRO A 363 -18.36 -43.56 7.95
CA PRO A 363 -19.07 -44.44 8.87
C PRO A 363 -20.24 -45.17 8.19
N GLU A 364 -20.51 -46.43 8.56
CA GLU A 364 -21.61 -47.22 7.97
C GLU A 364 -22.97 -46.49 8.06
N GLN A 365 -23.20 -45.72 9.12
CA GLN A 365 -24.42 -44.94 9.31
C GLN A 365 -24.61 -43.84 8.26
N LEU A 366 -23.52 -43.38 7.64
CA LEU A 366 -23.53 -42.39 6.57
C LEU A 366 -23.39 -43.04 5.18
N GLN A 367 -23.24 -44.36 5.09
CA GLN A 367 -23.19 -45.13 3.85
C GLN A 367 -24.59 -45.61 3.42
N ASP A 368 -25.58 -44.73 3.43
CA ASP A 368 -26.90 -45.05 2.91
C ASP A 368 -26.96 -44.74 1.41
N ASN A 369 -27.18 -45.78 0.58
CA ASN A 369 -27.37 -45.67 -0.88
C ASN A 369 -28.44 -44.64 -1.28
N SER A 370 -29.41 -44.37 -0.42
CA SER A 370 -30.44 -43.34 -0.65
C SER A 370 -29.87 -41.91 -0.67
N LEU A 371 -28.72 -41.68 -0.04
CA LEU A 371 -28.03 -40.40 0.05
C LEU A 371 -27.03 -40.18 -1.10
N PHE A 372 -26.80 -41.18 -1.96
CA PHE A 372 -25.87 -41.07 -3.08
C PHE A 372 -26.56 -40.44 -4.29
N ILE A 373 -26.10 -39.24 -4.64
CA ILE A 373 -26.61 -38.50 -5.80
C ILE A 373 -25.95 -38.99 -7.10
N ILE A 374 -24.67 -39.35 -7.04
CA ILE A 374 -23.90 -39.81 -8.20
C ILE A 374 -22.78 -40.75 -7.76
N GLU A 375 -22.59 -41.84 -8.52
CA GLU A 375 -21.47 -42.76 -8.36
C GLU A 375 -20.63 -42.74 -9.64
N LEU A 376 -19.32 -42.58 -9.49
CA LEU A 376 -18.38 -42.44 -10.60
C LEU A 376 -17.36 -43.58 -10.57
N SER A 377 -16.96 -44.04 -11.75
CA SER A 377 -15.93 -45.08 -11.92
C SER A 377 -15.09 -44.80 -13.17
N GLN A 378 -14.06 -45.61 -13.42
CA GLN A 378 -13.29 -45.51 -14.66
C GLN A 378 -14.16 -45.68 -15.91
N GLU A 379 -15.20 -46.53 -15.81
CA GLU A 379 -16.17 -46.80 -16.87
C GLU A 379 -17.36 -45.83 -16.87
N SER A 380 -17.53 -45.05 -15.79
CA SER A 380 -18.64 -44.11 -15.61
C SER A 380 -18.11 -42.78 -15.06
N LYS A 381 -17.42 -42.03 -15.92
CA LYS A 381 -16.85 -40.72 -15.58
C LYS A 381 -17.93 -39.63 -15.57
N LEU A 382 -17.72 -38.60 -14.74
CA LEU A 382 -18.63 -37.44 -14.64
C LEU A 382 -18.78 -36.73 -15.99
N PHE A 383 -17.66 -36.56 -16.68
CA PHE A 383 -17.61 -36.05 -18.04
C PHE A 383 -17.36 -37.23 -18.99
N LYS A 384 -18.35 -37.54 -19.82
CA LYS A 384 -18.27 -38.59 -20.86
C LYS A 384 -17.46 -38.08 -22.04
N ILE A 385 -16.18 -37.79 -21.82
CA ILE A 385 -15.27 -37.39 -22.89
C ILE A 385 -14.83 -38.69 -23.57
N GLU A 386 -15.31 -38.91 -24.79
CA GLU A 386 -14.81 -39.96 -25.67
C GLU A 386 -13.35 -39.63 -26.01
N ASN A 387 -12.46 -40.61 -25.86
CA ASN A 387 -11.07 -40.49 -26.31
C ASN A 387 -10.99 -40.56 -27.83
#